data_AF-A0A6V8P227-F1
#
_entry.id   AF-A0A6V8P227-F1
#
_cell.length_a   1.000
_cell.length_b   1.000
_cell.length_c   1.000
_cell.angle_alpha   90.00
_cell.angle_beta   90.00
_cell.angle_gamma   90.00
#
_symmetry.space_group_name_H-M   'P 1'
#
loop_
_entity.id
_entity.type
_entity.pdbx_description
1 polymer ?
#
loop_
_entity_poly.entity_id
_entity_poly.type
_entity_poly.pdbx_seq_one_letter_code
_entity_poly.pdbx_strand_id
1 'polypeptide(L)'
;LMQVIVMTAFGSVETAVLAIKEGAFDFITKPFDTDHLLVLMKRALETQRLMTENILVKEEFSSQLGLPRIIGKSEKISEVA
;
A
#
# COMPACT_ATOMS: atom_id res chain seq x y z
N LEU A 1 -5.46 -3.38 -0.14
CA LEU A 1 -4.29 -2.65 0.40
C LEU A 1 -4.82 -1.41 1.12
N MET A 2 -4.39 -1.11 2.34
CA MET A 2 -4.91 0.01 3.15
C MET A 2 -3.81 1.06 3.34
N GLN A 3 -4.14 2.34 3.12
CA GLN A 3 -3.23 3.45 3.35
C GLN A 3 -3.45 4.04 4.75
N VAL A 4 -2.37 4.34 5.46
CA VAL A 4 -2.42 4.85 6.85
C VAL A 4 -1.69 6.18 6.94
N ILE A 5 -2.34 7.20 7.47
CA ILE A 5 -1.71 8.50 7.76
C ILE A 5 -1.55 8.62 9.28
N VAL A 6 -0.32 8.87 9.73
CA VAL A 6 0.01 9.01 11.16
C VAL A 6 -0.09 10.48 11.55
N MET A 7 -0.75 10.77 12.68
CA MET A 7 -0.89 12.14 13.19
C MET A 7 -0.41 12.28 14.63
N THR A 8 0.39 13.29 14.94
CA THR A 8 0.88 13.53 16.32
C THR A 8 1.10 15.01 16.63
N ALA A 9 0.95 15.42 17.89
CA ALA A 9 1.24 16.79 18.34
C ALA A 9 2.72 17.00 18.74
N PHE A 10 3.45 15.92 19.03
CA PHE A 10 4.84 15.95 19.50
C PHE A 10 5.72 15.01 18.68
N GLY A 11 5.60 15.10 17.36
CA GLY A 11 6.41 14.33 16.43
C GLY A 11 7.73 15.02 16.12
N SER A 12 8.83 14.26 16.11
CA SER A 12 10.09 14.72 15.54
C SER A 12 10.21 14.26 14.08
N VAL A 13 11.18 14.83 13.35
CA VAL A 13 11.48 14.37 11.99
C VAL A 13 11.87 12.89 12.00
N GLU A 14 12.59 12.42 13.02
CA GLU A 14 12.95 11.00 13.14
C GLU A 14 11.71 10.10 13.27
N THR A 15 10.70 10.52 14.04
CA THR A 15 9.47 9.73 14.20
C THR A 15 8.65 9.71 12.92
N ALA A 16 8.61 10.83 12.19
CA ALA A 16 7.98 10.90 10.87
C ALA A 16 8.64 9.93 9.90
N VAL A 17 9.98 9.97 9.82
CA VAL A 17 10.76 9.07 8.95
C VAL A 17 10.53 7.60 9.32
N LEU A 18 10.49 7.28 10.61
CA LEU A 18 10.23 5.92 11.07
C LEU A 18 8.82 5.45 10.63
N ALA A 19 7.80 6.27 10.81
CA ALA A 19 6.44 5.92 10.40
C ALA A 19 6.35 5.59 8.90
N ILE A 20 7.02 6.39 8.04
CA ILE A 20 7.07 6.13 6.60
C ILE A 20 7.81 4.82 6.29
N LYS A 21 8.93 4.55 6.99
CA LYS A 21 9.67 3.29 6.83
C LYS A 21 8.86 2.06 7.23
N GLU A 22 8.00 2.18 8.23
CA GLU A 22 7.08 1.13 8.68
C GLU A 22 5.82 1.00 7.79
N GLY A 23 5.73 1.75 6.70
CA GLY A 23 4.67 1.64 5.71
C GLY A 23 3.48 2.58 5.93
N ALA A 24 3.61 3.61 6.77
CA ALA A 24 2.67 4.71 6.73
C ALA A 24 2.73 5.41 5.37
N PHE A 25 1.57 5.78 4.85
CA PHE A 25 1.43 6.54 3.61
C PHE A 25 1.98 7.96 3.79
N ASP A 26 1.62 8.61 4.90
CA ASP A 26 2.12 9.93 5.24
C ASP A 26 2.09 10.19 6.75
N PHE A 27 2.71 11.29 7.17
CA PHE A 27 2.80 11.76 8.54
C PHE A 27 2.44 13.24 8.62
N ILE A 28 1.60 13.62 9.59
CA ILE A 28 1.19 15.02 9.78
C ILE A 28 1.23 15.43 11.25
N THR A 29 1.79 16.61 11.53
CA THR A 29 1.86 17.15 12.88
C THR A 29 0.64 18.00 13.21
N LYS A 30 0.13 17.92 14.44
CA LYS A 30 -0.89 18.84 14.97
C LYS A 30 -0.22 20.10 15.56
N PRO A 31 -0.84 21.28 15.41
CA PRO A 31 -2.03 21.57 14.62
C PRO A 31 -1.73 21.51 13.12
N PHE A 32 -2.70 21.10 12.31
CA PHE A 32 -2.56 20.98 10.85
C PHE A 32 -3.61 21.81 10.12
N ASP A 33 -3.28 22.12 8.86
CA ASP A 33 -4.20 22.68 7.89
C ASP A 33 -5.16 21.57 7.37
N THR A 34 -6.46 21.86 7.34
CA THR A 34 -7.48 20.89 6.92
C THR A 34 -7.47 20.66 5.40
N ASP A 35 -7.17 21.69 4.61
CA ASP A 35 -7.05 21.56 3.16
C ASP A 35 -5.85 20.68 2.81
N HIS A 36 -4.75 20.82 3.55
CA HIS A 36 -3.60 19.93 3.41
C HIS A 36 -3.96 18.48 3.72
N LEU A 37 -4.68 18.22 4.81
CA LEU A 37 -5.15 16.87 5.14
C LEU A 37 -6.08 16.30 4.06
N LEU A 38 -6.99 17.10 3.51
CA LEU A 38 -7.89 16.68 2.44
C LEU A 38 -7.12 16.27 1.17
N VAL A 39 -6.07 17.01 0.82
CA VAL A 39 -5.19 16.66 -0.31
C VAL A 39 -4.50 15.32 -0.03
N LEU A 40 -3.95 15.12 1.17
CA LEU A 40 -3.31 13.87 1.56
C LEU A 40 -4.27 12.67 1.49
N MET A 41 -5.48 12.83 2.03
CA MET A 41 -6.50 11.79 1.98
C MET A 41 -6.90 11.43 0.55
N LYS A 42 -7.08 12.42 -0.34
CA LYS A 42 -7.38 12.18 -1.76
C LYS A 42 -6.28 11.36 -2.43
N ARG A 43 -5.01 11.70 -2.18
CA ARG A 43 -3.86 10.97 -2.73
C ARG A 43 -3.77 9.55 -2.19
N ALA A 44 -4.04 9.35 -0.90
CA ALA A 44 -4.05 8.03 -0.27
C ALA A 44 -5.13 7.13 -0.90
N LEU A 45 -6.35 7.63 -1.02
CA LEU A 45 -7.47 6.89 -1.63
C LEU A 45 -7.20 6.55 -3.09
N GLU A 46 -6.66 7.49 -3.87
CA GLU A 46 -6.32 7.25 -5.27
C GLU A 46 -5.21 6.19 -5.40
N THR A 47 -4.20 6.25 -4.54
CA THR A 47 -3.14 5.23 -4.50
C THR A 47 -3.72 3.85 -4.20
N GLN A 48 -4.63 3.74 -3.23
CA GLN A 48 -5.33 2.50 -2.93
C GLN A 48 -6.14 1.98 -4.13
N ARG A 49 -6.87 2.87 -4.82
CA ARG A 49 -7.65 2.52 -6.02
C ARG A 49 -6.76 1.95 -7.11
N LEU A 50 -5.70 2.68 -7.47
CA LEU A 50 -4.76 2.28 -8.52
C LEU A 50 -4.07 0.95 -8.20
N MET A 51 -3.65 0.73 -6.95
CA MET A 51 -3.07 -0.54 -6.53
C MET A 51 -4.05 -1.71 -6.67
N THR A 52 -5.31 -1.48 -6.31
CA THR A 52 -6.36 -2.50 -6.41
C THR A 52 -6.65 -2.84 -7.88
N GLU A 53 -6.80 -1.82 -8.73
CA GLU A 53 -6.98 -2.00 -10.18
C GLU A 53 -5.80 -2.73 -10.81
N ASN A 54 -4.56 -2.39 -10.41
CA ASN A 54 -3.37 -3.06 -10.92
C ASN A 54 -3.36 -4.57 -10.60
N ILE A 55 -3.80 -4.96 -9.40
CA ILE A 55 -3.91 -6.37 -9.02
C ILE A 55 -4.96 -7.07 -9.89
N LEU A 56 -6.15 -6.48 -10.00
CA LEU A 56 -7.25 -7.08 -10.77
C LEU A 56 -6.89 -7.27 -12.25
N VAL A 57 -6.28 -6.26 -12.86
CA VAL A 57 -5.84 -6.32 -14.26
C VAL A 57 -4.78 -7.42 -14.46
N LYS A 58 -3.82 -7.53 -13.53
CA LYS A 58 -2.79 -8.59 -13.60
C LYS A 58 -3.38 -9.99 -13.41
N GLU A 59 -4.39 -10.11 -12.56
CA GLU A 59 -5.11 -11.37 -12.36
C GLU A 59 -5.86 -11.78 -13.62
N GLU A 60 -6.62 -10.86 -14.23
CA GLU A 60 -7.34 -11.11 -15.49
C GLU A 60 -6.39 -11.51 -16.63
N PHE A 61 -5.28 -10.79 -16.80
CA PHE A 61 -4.27 -11.10 -17.81
C PHE A 61 -3.64 -12.48 -17.60
N SER A 62 -3.33 -12.83 -16.35
CA SER A 62 -2.79 -14.16 -16.01
C SER A 62 -3.79 -15.28 -16.29
N SER A 63 -5.08 -15.05 -16.05
CA SER A 63 -6.15 -15.99 -16.40
C SER A 63 -6.30 -16.18 -17.91
N GLN A 64 -6.16 -15.12 -18.71
CA GLN A 64 -6.25 -15.20 -20.18
C GLN A 64 -5.06 -15.95 -20.82
N LEU A 65 -3.87 -15.89 -20.22
CA LEU A 65 -2.68 -16.60 -20.69
C LEU A 65 -2.72 -18.12 -20.40
N GLY A 66 -3.73 -18.63 -19.70
CA GLY A 66 -3.88 -20.05 -19.39
C GLY A 66 -2.78 -20.62 -18.50
N LEU A 67 -1.97 -19.76 -17.87
CA LEU A 67 -0.94 -20.19 -16.93
C LEU A 67 -1.64 -20.72 -15.67
N PRO A 68 -1.43 -21.98 -15.27
CA PRO A 68 -1.97 -22.47 -14.01
C PRO A 68 -1.39 -21.62 -12.89
N ARG A 69 -2.27 -21.01 -12.08
CA ARG A 69 -1.89 -20.28 -10.87
C ARG A 69 -1.35 -21.29 -9.85
N ILE A 70 -0.06 -21.63 -9.94
CA ILE A 70 0.58 -22.54 -8.97
C ILE A 70 0.76 -21.77 -7.66
N ILE A 71 -0.15 -22.00 -6.71
CA ILE A 71 0.03 -21.57 -5.32
C ILE A 71 0.26 -22.82 -4.49
N GLY A 72 1.54 -23.14 -4.25
CA GLY A 72 1.95 -24.24 -3.39
C GLY A 72 3.16 -23.84 -2.57
N LYS A 73 3.04 -23.89 -1.24
CA LYS A 73 4.17 -23.74 -0.31
C LYS A 73 4.80 -25.09 0.07
N SER A 74 4.49 -26.17 -0.65
CA SER A 74 5.06 -27.49 -0.34
C SER A 74 6.36 -27.68 -1.11
N GLU A 75 7.35 -28.29 -0.46
CA GLU A 75 8.66 -28.58 -1.06
C GLU A 75 8.52 -29.36 -2.37
N LYS A 76 7.57 -30.29 -2.43
CA LYS A 76 7.30 -31.12 -3.62
C LYS A 76 6.84 -30.34 -4.86
N ILE A 77 6.29 -29.14 -4.70
CA ILE A 77 5.85 -28.29 -5.82
C ILE A 77 7.01 -27.46 -6.38
N SER A 78 8.03 -27.15 -5.56
CA SER A 78 9.21 -26.38 -6.00
C SER A 78 10.24 -27.24 -6.73
N GLU A 79 10.20 -28.57 -6.59
CA GLU A 79 11.23 -29.48 -7.09
C GLU A 79 11.00 -29.93 -8.55
N VAL A 80 9.83 -29.60 -9.13
CA VAL A 80 9.40 -30.07 -10.47
C VAL A 80 9.08 -28.91 -11.42
N ALA A 81 9.44 -27.67 -11.06
CA ALA A 81 9.34 -26.50 -11.95
C ALA A 81 10.64 -26.29 -12.74
#